data_AF-A0A6L9Z8T5-F1
#
_entry.id   AF-A0A6L9Z8T5-F1
#
_cell.length_a   1.000
_cell.length_b   1.000
_cell.length_c   1.000
_cell.angle_alpha   90.00
_cell.angle_beta   90.00
_cell.angle_gamma   90.00
#
_symmetry.space_group_name_H-M   'P 1'
#
loop_
_entity.id
_entity.type
_entity.pdbx_description
1 polymer ?
#
loop_
_entity_poly.entity_id
_entity_poly.type
_entity_poly.pdbx_seq_one_letter_code
_entity_poly.pdbx_strand_id
1 'polypeptide(L)'
;MSQLPSLTGREIIAALEKAGFTVARVRGSHHILIHDDGRRTVIPVHFRETRGQNLMRYAVVIEKGKNSYGAYVPDLPGCVAVAETLEDVKQLITEAVMFHLEGLKEDGLSAPESVSFCEYIEVA
;
A
#
# COMPACT_ATOMS: atom_id res chain seq x y z
N MET A 1 -20.36 1.99 15.43
CA MET A 1 -20.52 2.68 14.13
C MET A 1 -20.02 1.74 13.04
N SER A 2 -20.85 1.38 12.06
CA SER A 2 -20.41 0.55 10.93
C SER A 2 -19.41 1.35 10.09
N GLN A 3 -18.21 0.81 9.86
CA GLN A 3 -17.28 1.41 8.90
C GLN A 3 -17.92 1.43 7.52
N LEU A 4 -17.90 2.59 6.88
CA LEU A 4 -18.32 2.72 5.49
C LEU A 4 -17.32 1.96 4.60
N PRO A 5 -17.78 1.32 3.51
CA PRO A 5 -16.90 0.62 2.60
C PRO A 5 -15.92 1.60 1.94
N SER A 6 -14.65 1.22 1.86
CA SER A 6 -13.67 1.93 1.04
C SER A 6 -13.99 1.68 -0.44
N LEU A 7 -14.35 2.75 -1.17
CA LEU A 7 -14.61 2.72 -2.61
C LEU A 7 -13.54 3.52 -3.35
N THR A 8 -13.16 3.06 -4.55
CA THR A 8 -12.32 3.82 -5.49
C THR A 8 -13.16 4.88 -6.22
N GLY A 9 -12.51 5.92 -6.75
CA GLY A 9 -13.19 6.93 -7.57
C GLY A 9 -13.85 6.32 -8.81
N ARG A 10 -13.24 5.29 -9.40
CA ARG A 10 -13.84 4.52 -10.52
C ARG A 10 -15.11 3.77 -10.12
N GLU A 11 -15.14 3.15 -8.94
CA GLU A 11 -16.35 2.48 -8.43
C GLU A 11 -17.46 3.49 -8.13
N ILE A 12 -17.12 4.67 -7.62
CA ILE A 12 -18.07 5.76 -7.39
C ILE A 12 -18.63 6.27 -8.73
N ILE A 13 -17.79 6.46 -9.74
CA ILE A 13 -18.24 6.85 -11.09
C ILE A 13 -19.19 5.80 -11.66
N ALA A 14 -18.83 4.52 -11.61
CA ALA A 14 -19.68 3.44 -12.12
C ALA A 14 -21.02 3.33 -11.37
N ALA A 15 -21.04 3.60 -10.06
CA ALA A 15 -22.27 3.64 -9.28
C ALA A 15 -23.14 4.85 -9.65
N LEU A 16 -22.54 6.02 -9.86
CA LEU A 16 -23.24 7.24 -10.29
C LEU A 16 -23.77 7.12 -11.71
N GLU A 17 -23.05 6.47 -12.63
CA GLU A 17 -23.54 6.17 -13.97
C GLU A 17 -24.80 5.30 -13.95
N LYS A 18 -24.82 4.26 -13.10
CA LYS A 18 -26.03 3.46 -12.87
C LYS A 18 -27.18 4.26 -12.25
N ALA A 19 -26.86 5.34 -11.53
CA ALA A 19 -27.83 6.25 -10.94
C ALA A 19 -28.22 7.41 -11.88
N GLY A 20 -27.83 7.38 -13.16
CA GLY A 20 -28.24 8.36 -14.19
C GLY A 20 -27.27 9.52 -14.39
N PHE A 21 -26.12 9.55 -13.72
CA PHE A 21 -25.10 10.55 -13.98
C PHE A 21 -24.29 10.20 -15.23
N THR A 22 -23.73 11.21 -15.88
CA THR A 22 -22.80 11.07 -17.02
C THR A 22 -21.56 11.89 -16.79
N VAL A 23 -20.39 11.39 -17.22
CA VAL A 23 -19.14 12.14 -17.14
C VAL A 23 -19.15 13.27 -18.17
N ALA A 24 -19.23 14.52 -17.71
CA ALA A 24 -19.30 15.69 -18.56
C ALA A 24 -17.91 16.21 -18.97
N ARG A 25 -16.92 16.17 -18.06
CA ARG A 25 -15.56 16.70 -18.30
C ARG A 25 -14.53 16.08 -17.37
N VAL A 26 -13.32 15.88 -17.89
CA VAL A 26 -12.16 15.43 -17.11
C VAL A 26 -11.05 16.49 -17.16
N ARG A 27 -10.43 16.80 -16.02
CA ARG A 27 -9.21 17.64 -15.92
C ARG A 27 -8.25 17.04 -14.91
N GLY A 28 -7.13 16.50 -15.38
CA GLY A 28 -6.22 15.74 -14.52
C GLY A 28 -6.95 14.53 -13.93
N SER A 29 -6.90 14.37 -12.61
CA SER A 29 -7.65 13.32 -11.90
C SER A 29 -9.13 13.64 -11.70
N HIS A 30 -9.60 14.87 -11.91
CA HIS A 30 -10.95 15.27 -11.52
C HIS A 30 -11.96 15.02 -12.65
N HIS A 31 -12.97 14.18 -12.37
CA HIS A 31 -14.06 13.84 -13.27
C HIS A 31 -15.34 14.55 -12.81
N ILE A 32 -15.87 15.43 -13.64
CA ILE A 32 -17.14 16.12 -13.39
C ILE A 32 -18.26 15.26 -13.94
N LEU A 33 -19.23 14.92 -13.09
CA LEU A 33 -20.42 14.17 -13.46
C LEU A 33 -21.67 15.04 -13.34
N ILE A 34 -22.61 14.90 -14.27
CA ILE A 34 -23.89 15.61 -14.31
C ILE A 34 -25.05 14.63 -14.46
N HIS A 35 -26.19 14.94 -13.86
CA HIS A 35 -27.45 14.21 -14.02
C HIS A 35 -28.46 15.13 -14.74
N ASP A 36 -29.45 14.56 -15.43
CA ASP A 36 -30.44 15.31 -16.22
C ASP A 36 -31.31 16.26 -15.36
N ASP A 37 -31.57 15.88 -14.12
CA ASP A 37 -32.23 16.69 -13.08
C ASP A 37 -31.43 17.91 -12.58
N GLY A 38 -30.24 18.17 -13.14
CA GLY A 38 -29.42 19.33 -12.82
C GLY A 38 -28.41 19.12 -11.69
N ARG A 39 -28.37 17.94 -11.05
CA ARG A 39 -27.32 17.63 -10.06
C ARG A 39 -25.94 17.52 -10.74
N ARG A 40 -24.91 17.94 -10.00
CA ARG A 40 -23.51 17.89 -10.43
C ARG A 40 -22.61 17.47 -9.28
N THR A 41 -21.61 16.65 -9.57
CA THR A 41 -20.56 16.28 -8.60
C THR A 41 -19.19 16.19 -9.28
N VAL A 42 -18.13 16.11 -8.47
CA VAL A 42 -16.76 15.93 -8.92
C VAL A 42 -16.16 14.75 -8.18
N ILE A 43 -15.67 13.78 -8.93
CA ILE A 43 -14.99 12.59 -8.39
C ILE A 43 -13.51 12.65 -8.78
N PRO A 44 -12.58 12.72 -7.82
CA PRO A 44 -11.17 12.50 -8.12
C PRO A 44 -10.95 11.02 -8.48
N VAL A 45 -10.12 10.78 -9.49
CA VAL A 45 -9.67 9.46 -9.92
C VAL A 45 -8.16 9.51 -10.07
N HIS A 46 -7.43 9.04 -9.08
CA HIS A 46 -5.98 8.93 -9.13
C HIS A 46 -5.56 7.61 -9.81
N PHE A 47 -4.47 7.65 -10.59
CA PHE A 47 -3.90 6.46 -11.27
C PHE A 47 -3.53 5.32 -10.29
N ARG A 48 -3.37 5.65 -9.00
CA ARG A 48 -3.17 4.72 -7.88
C ARG A 48 -4.35 4.71 -6.89
N GLU A 49 -5.59 4.76 -7.39
CA GLU A 49 -6.75 4.34 -6.61
C GLU A 49 -6.88 2.83 -6.67
N THR A 50 -5.97 2.14 -5.99
CA THR A 50 -6.25 0.79 -5.57
C THR A 50 -7.43 0.89 -4.58
N ARG A 51 -8.27 -0.16 -4.48
CA ARG A 51 -9.01 -0.45 -3.24
C ARG A 51 -8.10 -0.15 -2.04
N GLY A 52 -8.61 -0.04 -0.82
CA GLY A 52 -7.76 -0.11 0.38
C GLY A 52 -6.97 -1.44 0.52
N GLN A 53 -6.30 -1.96 -0.51
CA GLN A 53 -4.99 -2.56 -0.37
C GLN A 53 -4.08 -1.45 0.13
N ASN A 54 -4.01 -1.33 1.46
CA ASN A 54 -2.81 -0.82 2.08
C ASN A 54 -1.64 -1.54 1.40
N LEU A 55 -0.89 -0.85 0.55
CA LEU A 55 0.47 -1.26 0.26
C LEU A 55 1.19 -1.13 1.60
N MET A 56 1.17 -2.20 2.39
CA MET A 56 1.84 -2.26 3.68
C MET A 56 3.33 -2.21 3.40
N ARG A 57 3.95 -1.10 3.77
CA ARG A 57 5.38 -0.89 3.60
C ARG A 57 6.04 -1.08 4.96
N TYR A 58 6.84 -2.13 5.07
CA TYR A 58 7.66 -2.38 6.25
C TYR A 58 9.06 -1.79 6.08
N ALA A 59 9.60 -1.19 7.14
CA ALA A 59 10.99 -0.78 7.18
C ALA A 59 11.90 -2.01 7.27
N VAL A 60 12.93 -2.06 6.45
CA VAL A 60 13.97 -3.10 6.51
C VAL A 60 15.27 -2.45 6.91
N VAL A 61 15.87 -2.92 8.01
CA VAL A 61 17.23 -2.53 8.42
C VAL A 61 18.20 -3.53 7.81
N ILE A 62 19.24 -3.03 7.14
CA ILE A 62 20.30 -3.86 6.55
C ILE A 62 21.64 -3.43 7.14
N GLU A 63 22.36 -4.38 7.72
CA GLU A 63 23.66 -4.17 8.36
C GLU A 63 24.76 -4.88 7.58
N LYS A 64 25.86 -4.16 7.31
CA LYS A 64 27.04 -4.74 6.67
C LYS A 64 27.88 -5.46 7.73
N GLY A 65 28.04 -6.76 7.59
CA GLY A 65 29.01 -7.57 8.33
C GLY A 65 30.37 -7.62 7.63
N LYS A 66 31.31 -8.40 8.18
CA LYS A 66 32.68 -8.53 7.64
C LYS A 66 32.69 -9.00 6.17
N ASN A 67 31.95 -10.07 5.88
CA ASN A 67 31.89 -10.71 4.56
C ASN A 67 30.45 -10.90 4.05
N SER A 68 29.46 -10.33 4.75
CA SER A 68 28.04 -10.57 4.49
C SER A 68 27.21 -9.34 4.84
N TYR A 69 25.91 -9.45 4.62
CA TYR A 69 24.88 -8.51 5.05
C TYR A 69 23.85 -9.28 5.87
N GLY A 70 23.40 -8.69 6.97
CA GLY A 70 22.21 -9.12 7.69
C GLY A 70 21.07 -8.14 7.44
N ALA A 71 19.84 -8.63 7.40
CA ALA A 71 18.65 -7.81 7.31
C ALA A 71 17.57 -8.28 8.29
N TYR A 72 16.81 -7.34 8.83
CA TYR A 72 15.66 -7.62 9.69
C TYR A 72 14.56 -6.55 9.54
N VAL A 73 13.35 -6.91 9.94
CA VAL A 73 12.17 -6.03 9.90
C VAL A 73 11.72 -5.70 11.33
N PRO A 74 11.85 -4.46 11.81
CA PRO A 74 11.51 -4.12 13.20
C PRO A 74 10.04 -4.39 13.55
N ASP A 75 9.13 -4.13 12.60
CA ASP A 75 7.68 -4.29 12.78
C ASP A 75 7.19 -5.74 12.56
N LEU A 76 8.06 -6.63 12.06
CA LEU A 76 7.77 -8.06 11.87
C LEU A 76 8.83 -8.91 12.58
N PRO A 77 8.77 -9.02 13.92
CA PRO A 77 9.71 -9.84 14.69
C PRO A 77 9.75 -11.27 14.17
N GLY A 78 10.94 -11.76 13.84
CA GLY A 78 11.17 -13.09 13.26
C GLY A 78 11.47 -13.09 11.76
N CYS A 79 11.20 -11.99 11.05
CA CYS A 79 11.64 -11.80 9.66
C CYS A 79 13.11 -11.33 9.62
N VAL A 80 14.01 -12.25 9.29
CA VAL A 80 15.45 -12.00 9.18
C VAL A 80 16.05 -12.69 7.95
N ALA A 81 17.13 -12.15 7.40
CA ALA A 81 17.87 -12.75 6.29
C ALA A 81 19.36 -12.44 6.38
N VAL A 82 20.20 -13.31 5.79
CA VAL A 82 21.65 -13.11 5.67
C VAL A 82 22.09 -13.51 4.26
N ALA A 83 22.93 -12.70 3.63
CA ALA A 83 23.53 -13.02 2.33
C ALA A 83 24.92 -12.40 2.16
N GLU A 84 25.69 -12.85 1.16
CA GLU A 84 27.01 -12.28 0.85
C GLU A 84 26.92 -10.90 0.18
N THR A 85 25.87 -10.66 -0.61
CA THR A 85 25.66 -9.40 -1.34
C THR A 85 24.47 -8.61 -0.82
N LEU A 86 24.51 -7.30 -1.07
CA LEU A 86 23.41 -6.38 -0.72
C LEU A 86 22.14 -6.67 -1.54
N GLU A 87 22.28 -7.20 -2.75
CA GLU A 87 21.16 -7.56 -3.61
C GLU A 87 20.47 -8.82 -3.10
N ASP A 88 21.25 -9.86 -2.82
CA ASP A 88 20.74 -11.14 -2.32
C ASP A 88 20.02 -10.96 -0.97
N VAL A 89 20.59 -10.18 -0.04
CA VAL A 89 19.95 -9.99 1.27
C VAL A 89 18.61 -9.24 1.14
N LYS A 90 18.48 -8.32 0.18
CA LYS A 90 17.23 -7.61 -0.11
C LYS A 90 16.18 -8.54 -0.71
N GLN A 91 16.59 -9.45 -1.60
CA GLN A 91 15.70 -10.44 -2.15
C GLN A 91 15.21 -11.40 -1.06
N LEU A 92 16.13 -11.99 -0.29
CA LEU A 92 15.81 -12.97 0.74
C LEU A 92 14.92 -12.38 1.85
N ILE A 93 15.17 -11.15 2.30
CA ILE A 93 14.30 -10.53 3.31
C ILE A 93 12.91 -10.22 2.77
N THR A 94 12.79 -9.90 1.48
CA THR A 94 11.49 -9.70 0.83
C THR A 94 10.70 -11.01 0.78
N GLU A 95 11.36 -12.11 0.40
CA GLU A 95 10.76 -13.45 0.39
C GLU A 95 10.34 -13.88 1.80
N ALA A 96 11.19 -13.66 2.81
CA ALA A 96 10.87 -13.94 4.21
C ALA A 96 9.64 -13.17 4.71
N VAL A 97 9.53 -11.88 4.38
CA VAL A 97 8.36 -11.06 4.74
C VAL A 97 7.09 -11.57 4.06
N MET A 98 7.14 -11.87 2.76
CA MET A 98 5.98 -12.38 2.03
C MET A 98 5.50 -13.70 2.63
N PHE A 99 6.42 -14.63 2.88
CA PHE A 99 6.11 -15.94 3.47
C PHE A 99 5.55 -15.81 4.89
N HIS A 100 6.10 -14.91 5.71
CA HIS A 100 5.60 -14.67 7.07
C HIS A 100 4.17 -14.09 7.07
N LEU A 101 3.89 -13.12 6.21
CA LEU A 101 2.55 -12.53 6.09
C LEU A 101 1.52 -13.54 5.56
N GLU A 102 1.92 -14.42 4.66
CA GLU A 102 1.10 -15.54 4.21
C GLU A 102 0.77 -16.49 5.37
N GLY A 103 1.78 -16.91 6.14
CA GLY A 103 1.58 -17.75 7.32
C GLY A 103 0.65 -17.13 8.36
N LEU A 104 0.82 -15.83 8.69
CA LEU A 104 -0.09 -15.13 9.59
C LEU A 104 -1.54 -15.16 9.10
N LYS A 105 -1.74 -15.00 7.80
CA LYS A 105 -3.08 -15.05 7.18
C LYS A 105 -3.68 -16.45 7.25
N GLU A 106 -2.88 -17.49 7.01
CA GLU A 106 -3.32 -18.90 7.16
C GLU A 106 -3.73 -19.23 8.59
N ASP A 107 -3.02 -18.66 9.57
CA ASP A 107 -3.31 -18.79 11.00
C ASP A 107 -4.48 -17.91 11.47
N GLY A 108 -5.08 -17.11 10.58
CA GLY A 108 -6.18 -16.19 10.90
C GLY A 108 -5.75 -14.99 11.75
N LEU A 109 -4.45 -14.69 11.80
CA LEU A 109 -3.86 -13.55 12.49
C LEU A 109 -3.83 -12.33 11.56
N SER A 110 -4.01 -11.15 12.14
CA SER A 110 -3.84 -9.89 11.42
C SER A 110 -2.36 -9.56 11.26
N ALA A 111 -1.96 -9.12 10.06
CA ALA A 111 -0.62 -8.58 9.83
C ALA A 111 -0.35 -7.37 10.77
N PRO A 112 0.82 -7.31 11.42
CA PRO A 112 1.22 -6.15 12.24
C PRO A 112 1.21 -4.86 11.42
N GLU A 113 0.82 -3.75 12.05
CA GLU A 113 0.92 -2.42 11.42
C GLU A 113 2.38 -2.00 11.25
N SER A 114 2.67 -1.30 10.16
CA SER A 114 3.99 -0.70 9.96
C SER A 114 4.08 0.65 10.68
N VAL A 115 4.84 0.68 11.77
CA VAL A 115 5.03 1.86 12.63
C VAL A 115 6.46 2.37 12.61
N SER A 116 7.37 1.66 11.94
CA SER A 116 8.78 2.05 11.81
C SER A 116 8.99 3.08 10.70
N PHE A 117 9.69 4.16 11.06
CA PHE A 117 10.14 5.20 10.15
C PHE A 117 11.67 5.27 10.17
N CYS A 118 12.30 5.33 8.99
CA CYS A 118 13.75 5.45 8.86
C CYS A 118 14.09 6.81 8.27
N GLU A 119 15.02 7.52 8.90
CA GLU A 119 15.55 8.80 8.43
C GLU A 119 17.08 8.74 8.46
N TYR A 120 17.70 9.29 7.41
CA TYR A 120 19.15 9.47 7.36
C TYR A 120 19.44 10.92 7.75
N ILE A 121 20.30 11.10 8.75
CA ILE A 121 20.80 12.42 9.14
C ILE A 121 22.21 12.60 8.57
N GLU A 122 22.48 13.77 8.01
CA GLU A 122 23.83 14.16 7.61
C GLU A 122 24.53 14.81 8.80
N VAL A 123 25.74 14.35 9.11
CA VAL A 123 26.57 14.89 10.20
C VAL A 123 27.95 15.21 9.62
N ALA A 124 28.46 16.40 9.94
CA ALA A 124 29.76 16.90 9.49
C ALA A 124 30.92 16.46 10.40
#